data_AF-A0A9P9FKN8-F1
#
_entry.id   AF-A0A9P9FKN8-F1
#
_cell.length_a   1.000
_cell.length_b   1.000
_cell.length_c   1.000
_cell.angle_alpha   90.00
_cell.angle_beta   90.00
_cell.angle_gamma   90.00
#
_symmetry.space_group_name_H-M   'P 1'
#
loop_
_entity.id
_entity.type
_entity.pdbx_description
1 polymer ?
#
loop_
_entity_poly.entity_id
_entity_poly.type
_entity_poly.pdbx_seq_one_letter_code
_entity_poly.pdbx_strand_id
1 'polypeptide(L)' 'MHPHLHTKNALACEDVIAVLEECHARGFMHKAVGSCNDAKEKVNQCLRVERSKTQAVNRNAAREKRDKIREAQKELGL' A
#
# COMPACT_ATOMS: atom_id res chain seq x y z
N MET A 1 -9.74 -12.62 -1.88
CA MET A 1 -10.11 -11.26 -2.28
C MET A 1 -8.79 -10.53 -2.44
N HIS A 2 -8.45 -10.12 -3.66
CA HIS A 2 -7.27 -9.28 -3.93
C HIS A 2 -7.69 -7.80 -3.84
N PRO A 3 -6.75 -6.87 -3.57
CA PRO A 3 -7.03 -5.45 -3.74
C PRO A 3 -7.38 -5.15 -5.21
N HIS A 4 -8.12 -4.08 -5.45
CA HIS A 4 -8.31 -3.58 -6.81
C HIS A 4 -6.96 -3.11 -7.37
N LEU A 5 -6.50 -3.77 -8.45
CA LEU A 5 -5.21 -3.51 -9.13
C LEU A 5 -5.11 -2.07 -9.65
N HIS A 6 -6.22 -1.37 -9.83
CA HIS A 6 -6.26 0.03 -10.28
C HIS A 6 -5.67 1.03 -9.28
N THR A 7 -5.36 0.61 -8.05
CA THR A 7 -4.69 1.49 -7.09
C THR A 7 -3.18 1.50 -7.33
N LYS A 8 -2.54 2.67 -7.26
CA LYS A 8 -1.08 2.82 -7.47
C LYS A 8 -0.25 1.86 -6.62
N ASN A 9 -0.70 1.58 -5.39
CA ASN A 9 -0.04 0.66 -4.47
C ASN A 9 -0.15 -0.81 -4.91
N ALA A 10 -1.23 -1.18 -5.61
CA ALA A 10 -1.44 -2.55 -6.08
C ALA A 10 -0.65 -2.83 -7.37
N LEU A 11 -0.45 -1.83 -8.22
CA LEU A 11 0.40 -1.95 -9.42
C LEU A 11 1.85 -2.30 -9.06
N ALA A 12 2.40 -1.71 -8.00
CA ALA A 12 3.75 -2.03 -7.52
C ALA A 12 3.89 -3.46 -6.94
N CYS A 13 2.76 -4.14 -6.73
CA CYS A 13 2.69 -5.50 -6.19
C CYS A 13 2.07 -6.50 -7.17
N GLU A 14 2.00 -6.17 -8.46
CA GLU A 14 1.32 -6.96 -9.48
C GLU A 14 1.84 -8.41 -9.54
N ASP A 15 3.16 -8.61 -9.56
CA ASP A 15 3.78 -9.93 -9.63
C ASP A 15 3.37 -10.86 -8.47
N VAL A 16 3.37 -10.34 -7.24
CA VAL A 16 2.99 -11.14 -6.06
C VAL A 16 1.48 -11.36 -5.97
N ILE A 17 0.68 -10.43 -6.52
CA ILE A 17 -0.77 -10.60 -6.64
C ILE A 17 -1.08 -11.69 -7.68
N ALA A 18 -0.38 -11.71 -8.82
CA ALA A 18 -0.54 -12.74 -9.85
C ALA A 18 -0.28 -14.15 -9.30
N VAL A 19 0.74 -14.32 -8.45
CA VAL A 19 1.01 -15.61 -7.77
C VAL A 19 -0.16 -16.03 -6.86
N LEU A 20 -0.75 -15.09 -6.13
CA LEU A 20 -1.93 -15.38 -5.31
C LEU A 20 -3.15 -15.73 -6.17
N GLU A 21 -3.31 -15.09 -7.32
CA GLU A 21 -4.37 -15.39 -8.28
C GLU A 21 -4.21 -16.77 -8.89
N GLU A 22 -3.00 -17.16 -9.30
CA GLU A 22 -2.71 -18.51 -9.77
C GLU A 22 -3.06 -19.57 -8.70
N CYS A 23 -2.75 -19.30 -7.43
CA CYS A 23 -3.16 -20.19 -6.35
C CYS A 23 -4.68 -20.27 -6.18
N HIS A 24 -5.39 -19.15 -6.27
CA HIS A 24 -6.84 -19.14 -6.22
C HIS A 24 -7.50 -19.82 -7.43
N ALA A 25 -6.86 -19.78 -8.61
CA ALA A 25 -7.33 -20.45 -9.82
C ALA A 25 -7.36 -21.98 -9.69
N ARG A 26 -6.66 -22.56 -8.71
CA ARG A 26 -6.70 -24.01 -8.39
C ARG A 26 -8.03 -24.46 -7.79
N GLY A 27 -8.90 -23.52 -7.41
CA GLY A 27 -10.27 -23.79 -7.01
C GLY A 27 -10.63 -23.30 -5.61
N PHE A 28 -11.93 -23.28 -5.33
CA PHE A 28 -12.49 -22.72 -4.10
C PHE A 28 -11.95 -23.39 -2.82
N MET A 29 -11.75 -24.71 -2.85
CA MET A 29 -11.27 -25.44 -1.68
C MET A 29 -9.85 -25.01 -1.26
N HIS A 30 -8.93 -24.78 -2.22
CA HIS A 30 -7.58 -24.28 -1.92
C HIS A 30 -7.62 -22.92 -1.21
N LYS A 31 -8.55 -22.06 -1.62
CA LYS A 31 -8.79 -20.76 -0.98
C LYS A 31 -9.39 -20.91 0.42
N ALA A 32 -10.40 -21.79 0.57
CA ALA A 32 -11.16 -21.95 1.81
C ALA A 32 -10.33 -22.58 2.94
N VAL A 33 -9.47 -23.55 2.62
CA VAL A 33 -8.64 -24.26 3.62
C VAL A 33 -7.31 -23.54 3.94
N GLY A 34 -7.04 -22.39 3.31
CA GLY A 34 -5.82 -21.62 3.55
C GLY A 34 -4.58 -22.13 2.81
N SER A 35 -4.74 -22.95 1.77
CA SER A 35 -3.63 -23.48 0.94
C SER A 35 -2.83 -22.37 0.23
N CYS A 36 -3.35 -21.15 0.15
CA CYS A 36 -2.72 -19.99 -0.50
C CYS A 36 -2.13 -18.96 0.49
N ASN A 37 -1.99 -19.30 1.78
CA ASN A 37 -1.60 -18.33 2.80
C ASN A 37 -0.19 -17.75 2.60
N ASP A 38 0.76 -18.53 2.10
CA ASP A 38 2.12 -18.05 1.86
C ASP A 38 2.16 -16.98 0.76
N ALA A 39 1.45 -17.21 -0.34
CA ALA A 39 1.29 -16.23 -1.41
C ALA A 39 0.57 -14.96 -0.90
N LYS A 40 -0.48 -15.15 -0.08
CA LYS A 40 -1.20 -14.05 0.56
C LYS A 40 -0.30 -13.21 1.46
N GLU A 41 0.59 -13.84 2.23
CA GLU A 41 1.50 -13.10 3.12
C GLU A 41 2.52 -12.27 2.34
N LYS A 42 3.01 -12.77 1.19
CA LYS A 42 3.86 -11.96 0.27
C LYS A 42 3.14 -10.73 -0.25
N VAL A 43 1.87 -10.86 -0.65
CA VAL A 43 1.03 -9.72 -1.06
C VAL A 43 0.89 -8.72 0.10
N ASN A 44 0.59 -9.20 1.32
CA ASN A 44 0.47 -8.33 2.49
C ASN A 44 1.76 -7.56 2.77
N GLN A 45 2.91 -8.22 2.70
CA GLN A 45 4.22 -7.59 2.92
C GLN A 45 4.49 -6.50 1.89
N CYS A 46 4.26 -6.79 0.60
CA CYS A 46 4.44 -5.81 -0.46
C CYS A 46 3.55 -4.57 -0.24
N LEU A 47 2.25 -4.76 0.01
CA LEU A 47 1.31 -3.65 0.22
C LEU A 47 1.62 -2.85 1.50
N ARG A 48 2.18 -3.49 2.54
CA ARG A 48 2.65 -2.80 3.75
C ARG A 48 3.83 -1.86 3.42
N VAL A 49 4.77 -2.30 2.59
CA VAL A 49 5.90 -1.48 2.15
C VAL A 49 5.42 -0.27 1.34
N GLU A 50 4.55 -0.48 0.36
CA GLU A 50 4.00 0.61 -0.47
C GLU A 50 3.19 1.61 0.35
N ARG A 51 2.41 1.11 1.31
CA ARG A 51 1.70 1.96 2.28
C ARG A 51 2.68 2.81 3.08
N SER A 52 3.76 2.22 3.60
CA SER A 52 4.78 2.95 4.36
C SER A 52 5.47 4.04 3.53
N LYS A 53 5.80 3.77 2.26
CA LYS A 53 6.36 4.75 1.32
C LYS A 53 5.41 5.93 1.11
N THR A 54 4.15 5.65 0.78
CA THR A 54 3.12 6.68 0.59
C THR A 54 2.91 7.52 1.85
N GLN A 55 2.87 6.87 3.03
CA GLN A 55 2.76 7.59 4.29
C GLN A 55 3.97 8.49 4.55
N ALA A 56 5.19 8.07 4.19
CA ALA A 56 6.38 8.91 4.34
C ALA A 56 6.29 10.17 3.46
N VAL A 57 5.90 10.02 2.19
CA VAL A 57 5.69 11.15 1.28
C VAL A 57 4.63 12.11 1.82
N ASN A 58 3.49 11.58 2.27
CA ASN A 58 2.41 12.40 2.83
C ASN A 58 2.84 13.13 4.10
N ARG A 59 3.61 12.47 4.98
CA ARG A 59 4.16 13.09 6.19
C ARG A 59 5.12 14.23 5.85
N ASN A 60 6.00 14.04 4.87
CA ASN A 60 6.95 15.08 4.46
C ASN A 60 6.22 16.27 3.83
N ALA A 61 5.29 16.03 2.91
CA ALA A 61 4.47 17.09 2.32
C ALA A 61 3.63 17.85 3.37
N ALA A 62 3.12 17.16 4.38
CA ALA A 62 2.40 17.80 5.48
C ALA A 62 3.32 18.66 6.36
N ARG A 63 4.55 18.20 6.62
CA ARG A 63 5.56 18.99 7.35
C ARG A 63 5.94 20.25 6.58
N GLU A 64 6.29 20.11 5.29
CA GLU A 64 6.62 21.25 4.43
C GLU A 64 5.49 22.30 4.38
N LYS A 65 4.22 21.85 4.29
CA LYS A 65 3.07 22.76 4.35
C LYS A 65 2.98 23.48 5.68
N ARG A 66 3.17 22.77 6.80
CA ARG A 66 3.14 23.37 8.14
C ARG A 66 4.27 24.37 8.35
N ASP A 67 5.46 24.06 7.86
CA ASP A 67 6.62 24.95 7.97
C ASP A 67 6.38 26.23 7.15
N LYS A 68 5.87 26.14 5.92
CA LYS A 68 5.48 27.31 5.12
C LYS A 68 4.42 28.18 5.82
N ILE A 69 3.40 27.56 6.40
CA ILE A 69 2.36 28.29 7.16
C ILE A 69 3.00 28.99 8.37
N ARG A 70 3.89 28.31 9.09
CA ARG A 70 4.57 28.89 10.26
C ARG A 70 5.46 30.07 9.89
N GLU A 71 6.22 29.98 8.80
CA GLU A 71 7.04 31.11 8.33
C GLU A 71 6.16 32.29 7.90
N ALA A 72 5.07 32.04 7.15
CA ALA A 72 4.13 33.10 6.79
C ALA A 72 3.46 33.75 8.01
N GLN A 73 3.14 32.98 9.06
CA GLN A 73 2.61 33.53 10.32
C GLN A 73 3.64 34.45 11.00
N LYS A 74 4.90 34.02 11.09
CA LYS A 74 5.98 34.85 11.63
C LYS A 74 6.18 36.16 10.85
N GLU A 75 6.14 36.11 9.52
CA GLU A 75 6.24 37.29 8.66
C GLU A 75 5.09 38.28 8.91
N LEU A 76 3.90 37.78 9.24
CA LEU A 76 2.72 38.58 9.59
C LEU A 76 2.68 39.02 11.06
N GLY A 77 3.66 38.63 11.88
CA GLY A 77 3.72 38.96 13.31
C GLY A 77 2.68 38.25 14.17
N LEU A 78 2.13 37.13 13.68
CA LEU A 78 1.19 36.23 14.38
C LEU A 78 1.93 35.07 15.06
#